data_AF-A0A1G2HHP0-F1
#
_entry.id   AF-A0A1G2HHP0-F1
#
_cell.length_a   1.000
_cell.length_b   1.000
_cell.length_c   1.000
_cell.angle_alpha   90.00
_cell.angle_beta   90.00
_cell.angle_gamma   90.00
#
_symmetry.space_group_name_H-M   'P 1'
#
loop_
_entity.id
_entity.type
_entity.pdbx_description
1 polymer ?
#
loop_
_entity_poly.entity_id
_entity_poly.type
_entity_poly.pdbx_seq_one_letter_code
_entity_poly.pdbx_strand_id
1 'polypeptide(L)'
;MVPEPHKMPGQYRPPHDERGPGQVGKEPLTPAYLIGSQMVDLWDEVCAVVSAHGKVEDAGSWAWSVHDRFERIHPFLDGNGRVGRILMNQLRLQLGLPWLTVRFEDREQYMARFAR
;
A
#
# COMPACT_ATOMS: atom_id res chain seq x y z
N MET A 1 2.64 -28.70 -0.42
CA MET A 1 3.32 -27.60 -1.13
C MET A 1 4.27 -26.97 -0.13
N VAL A 2 5.58 -27.21 -0.28
CA VAL A 2 6.59 -26.53 0.55
C VAL A 2 6.61 -25.07 0.07
N PRO A 3 6.47 -24.07 0.93
CA PRO A 3 6.62 -22.68 0.50
C PRO A 3 8.01 -22.56 -0.14
N GLU A 4 8.07 -22.04 -1.36
CA GLU A 4 9.37 -21.77 -1.96
C GLU A 4 10.17 -20.90 -0.97
N PRO A 5 11.44 -21.20 -0.72
CA PRO A 5 12.22 -20.69 0.42
C PRO A 5 12.40 -19.16 0.46
N HIS A 6 11.79 -18.44 -0.48
CA HIS A 6 11.85 -16.99 -0.65
C HIS A 6 10.49 -16.28 -0.55
N LYS A 7 9.37 -16.99 -0.28
CA LYS A 7 8.03 -16.39 -0.14
C LYS A 7 7.42 -16.62 1.25
N MET A 8 7.92 -15.90 2.26
CA MET A 8 7.33 -15.97 3.60
C MET A 8 6.28 -14.88 3.82
N PRO A 9 5.10 -15.21 4.37
CA PRO A 9 4.11 -14.22 4.77
C PRO A 9 4.69 -13.16 5.71
N GLY A 10 4.44 -11.89 5.41
CA GLY A 10 4.88 -10.75 6.24
C GLY A 10 6.35 -10.35 6.08
N GLN A 11 7.16 -11.09 5.31
CA GLN A 11 8.54 -10.71 5.04
C GLN A 11 8.62 -9.70 3.90
N TYR A 12 9.45 -8.66 4.06
CA TYR A 12 9.75 -7.74 2.96
C TYR A 12 10.48 -8.44 1.80
N ARG A 13 10.25 -7.94 0.58
CA ARG A 13 10.86 -8.51 -0.62
C ARG A 13 12.39 -8.29 -0.65
N PRO A 14 13.15 -9.25 -1.20
CA PRO A 14 14.60 -9.15 -1.28
C PRO A 14 15.05 -8.14 -2.37
N PRO A 15 16.32 -7.71 -2.35
CA PRO A 15 16.88 -6.73 -3.30
C PRO A 15 16.83 -7.15 -4.77
N HIS A 16 16.85 -8.44 -5.06
CA HIS A 16 16.94 -8.95 -6.44
C HIS A 16 15.60 -8.96 -7.20
N ASP A 17 14.49 -8.54 -6.56
CA ASP A 17 13.17 -8.50 -7.18
C ASP A 17 12.62 -7.06 -7.21
N GLU A 18 13.25 -6.21 -8.03
CA GLU A 18 12.82 -4.82 -8.26
C GLU A 18 11.66 -4.70 -9.24
N ARG A 19 11.26 -5.81 -9.88
CA ARG A 19 10.12 -5.90 -10.79
C ARG A 19 9.29 -7.13 -10.44
N GLY A 20 8.55 -7.02 -9.34
CA GLY A 20 7.62 -8.06 -8.91
C GLY A 20 6.55 -8.36 -9.98
N PRO A 21 5.96 -9.57 -9.98
CA PRO A 21 4.96 -9.96 -10.96
C PRO A 21 3.72 -9.06 -10.88
N GLY A 22 3.32 -8.46 -12.01
CA GLY A 22 2.08 -7.70 -12.13
C GLY A 22 2.18 -6.19 -11.88
N GLN A 23 3.37 -5.61 -11.91
CA GLN A 23 3.52 -4.14 -11.86
C GLN A 23 2.73 -3.45 -12.99
N VAL A 24 1.97 -2.42 -12.59
CA VAL A 24 1.41 -1.41 -13.48
C VAL A 24 2.07 -0.08 -13.11
N GLY A 25 2.97 0.40 -13.98
CA GLY A 25 3.76 1.62 -13.77
C GLY A 25 5.16 1.49 -14.38
N LYS A 26 5.73 2.60 -14.87
CA LYS A 26 7.09 2.63 -15.46
C LYS A 26 8.17 2.95 -14.43
N GLU A 27 7.80 3.43 -13.24
CA GLU A 27 8.75 3.84 -12.21
C GLU A 27 9.29 2.65 -11.40
N PRO A 28 10.58 2.70 -11.01
CA PRO A 28 11.17 1.68 -10.16
C PRO A 28 10.53 1.68 -8.77
N LEU A 29 10.34 0.49 -8.20
CA LEU A 29 9.90 0.34 -6.82
C LEU A 29 10.96 0.85 -5.83
N THR A 30 10.55 1.16 -4.60
CA THR A 30 11.49 1.48 -3.51
C THR A 30 12.59 0.42 -3.40
N PRO A 31 13.89 0.75 -3.45
CA PRO A 31 14.95 -0.23 -3.25
C PRO A 31 14.77 -1.03 -1.97
N ALA A 32 15.04 -2.34 -1.99
CA ALA A 32 14.67 -3.22 -0.87
C ALA A 32 15.26 -2.79 0.49
N TYR A 33 16.46 -2.19 0.48
CA TYR A 33 17.12 -1.68 1.68
C TYR A 33 16.43 -0.44 2.28
N LEU A 34 15.56 0.26 1.52
CA LEU A 34 14.76 1.40 1.99
C LEU A 34 13.34 1.01 2.43
N ILE A 35 12.89 -0.21 2.16
CA ILE A 35 11.52 -0.64 2.51
C ILE A 35 11.27 -0.46 4.01
N GLY A 36 12.18 -0.96 4.84
CA GLY A 36 12.02 -0.90 6.31
C GLY A 36 11.87 0.53 6.83
N SER A 37 12.75 1.44 6.43
CA SER A 37 12.68 2.84 6.86
C SER A 37 11.43 3.54 6.33
N GLN A 38 11.09 3.38 5.05
CA GLN A 38 9.91 4.03 4.48
C GLN A 38 8.60 3.50 5.04
N MET A 39 8.54 2.21 5.41
CA MET A 39 7.39 1.63 6.10
C MET A 39 7.23 2.18 7.51
N VAL A 40 8.33 2.39 8.24
CA VAL A 40 8.31 3.06 9.56
C VAL A 40 7.82 4.50 9.40
N ASP A 41 8.36 5.27 8.46
CA ASP A 41 7.94 6.65 8.22
C ASP A 41 6.45 6.74 7.86
N LEU A 42 5.95 5.82 7.02
CA LEU A 42 4.54 5.74 6.68
C LEU A 42 3.68 5.39 7.91
N TRP A 43 4.14 4.47 8.74
CA TRP A 43 3.43 4.03 9.93
C TRP A 43 3.35 5.12 11.00
N ASP A 44 4.42 5.89 11.18
CA ASP A 44 4.46 7.00 12.14
C ASP A 44 3.47 8.11 11.74
N GLU A 45 3.34 8.42 10.45
CA GLU A 45 2.33 9.35 9.95
C GLU A 45 0.91 8.84 10.19
N VAL A 46 0.67 7.55 9.92
CA VAL A 46 -0.63 6.91 10.21
C VAL A 46 -0.96 7.01 11.70
N CYS A 47 0.01 6.68 12.58
CA CYS A 47 -0.16 6.77 14.02
C CYS A 47 -0.47 8.19 14.47
N ALA A 48 0.19 9.20 13.92
CA ALA A 48 -0.03 10.60 14.27
C ALA A 48 -1.48 11.03 13.97
N VAL A 49 -2.00 10.67 12.80
CA VAL A 49 -3.37 11.03 12.39
C VAL A 49 -4.43 10.26 13.16
N VAL A 50 -4.26 8.94 13.30
CA VAL A 50 -5.22 8.08 14.01
C VAL A 50 -5.28 8.45 15.49
N SER A 51 -4.13 8.74 16.11
CA SER A 51 -4.06 9.17 17.53
C SER A 51 -4.68 10.55 17.76
N ALA A 52 -4.70 11.41 16.74
CA ALA A 52 -5.39 12.71 16.78
C ALA A 52 -6.92 12.60 16.59
N HIS A 53 -7.48 11.38 16.62
CA HIS A 53 -8.90 11.08 16.39
C HIS A 53 -9.42 11.62 15.05
N GLY A 54 -8.59 11.60 14.00
CA GLY A 54 -9.07 11.88 12.64
C GLY A 54 -9.38 13.34 12.34
N LYS A 55 -8.74 14.30 13.01
CA LYS A 55 -8.74 15.72 12.60
C LYS A 55 -7.94 15.91 11.30
N VAL A 56 -8.47 15.40 10.20
CA VAL A 56 -7.97 15.60 8.85
C VAL A 56 -9.08 16.22 8.03
N GLU A 57 -8.79 17.33 7.35
CA GLU A 57 -9.80 18.06 6.55
C GLU A 57 -10.42 17.18 5.46
N ASP A 58 -9.64 16.27 4.87
CA ASP A 58 -10.11 15.26 3.91
C ASP A 58 -9.56 13.86 4.25
N ALA A 59 -10.27 13.18 5.16
CA ALA A 59 -9.98 11.81 5.55
C ALA A 59 -9.97 10.80 4.38
N GLY A 60 -10.76 11.07 3.32
CA GLY A 60 -10.88 10.19 2.17
C GLY A 60 -9.63 10.24 1.29
N SER A 61 -9.21 11.46 0.95
CA SER A 61 -7.97 11.71 0.20
C SER A 61 -6.74 11.27 0.99
N TRP A 62 -6.72 11.46 2.31
CA TRP A 62 -5.63 11.00 3.16
C TRP A 62 -5.50 9.46 3.18
N ALA A 63 -6.59 8.73 3.38
CA ALA A 63 -6.55 7.27 3.33
C ALA A 63 -6.07 6.76 1.96
N TRP A 64 -6.43 7.47 0.89
CA TRP A 64 -5.95 7.18 -0.45
C TRP A 64 -4.45 7.44 -0.62
N SER A 65 -3.92 8.54 -0.08
CA SER A 65 -2.48 8.85 -0.16
C SER A 65 -1.61 7.86 0.61
N VAL A 66 -2.11 7.34 1.75
CA VAL A 66 -1.44 6.25 2.48
C VAL A 66 -1.35 5.00 1.62
N HIS A 67 -2.43 4.62 0.95
CA HIS A 67 -2.46 3.50 0.02
C HIS A 67 -1.53 3.70 -1.18
N ASP A 68 -1.52 4.89 -1.80
CA ASP A 68 -0.62 5.21 -2.91
C ASP A 68 0.85 5.06 -2.49
N ARG A 69 1.22 5.58 -1.32
CA ARG A 69 2.58 5.44 -0.76
C ARG A 69 2.93 3.99 -0.46
N PHE A 70 2.01 3.22 0.13
CA PHE A 70 2.22 1.80 0.38
C PHE A 70 2.48 1.01 -0.93
N GLU A 71 1.68 1.26 -1.98
CA GLU A 71 1.87 0.60 -3.28
C GLU A 71 3.19 0.99 -3.96
N ARG A 72 3.69 2.22 -3.75
CA ARG A 72 5.01 2.68 -4.21
C ARG A 72 6.16 2.01 -3.46
N ILE A 73 6.04 1.87 -2.14
CA ILE A 73 7.01 1.13 -1.32
C ILE A 73 7.06 -0.33 -1.79
N HIS A 74 5.89 -0.90 -2.08
CA HIS A 74 5.71 -2.26 -2.55
C HIS A 74 6.50 -3.27 -1.70
N PRO A 75 6.20 -3.33 -0.38
CA PRO A 75 7.08 -3.97 0.60
C PRO A 75 7.16 -5.49 0.43
N PHE A 76 6.11 -6.12 -0.08
CA PHE A 76 6.02 -7.59 -0.16
C PHE A 76 6.27 -8.10 -1.58
N LEU A 77 6.53 -9.40 -1.69
CA LEU A 77 6.77 -10.05 -2.98
C LEU A 77 5.49 -10.21 -3.82
N ASP A 78 4.36 -10.46 -3.16
CA ASP A 78 3.02 -10.52 -3.74
C ASP A 78 2.02 -10.02 -2.68
N GLY A 79 0.85 -9.62 -3.13
CA GLY A 79 -0.27 -9.26 -2.26
C GLY A 79 -0.33 -7.80 -1.88
N ASN A 80 0.60 -6.95 -2.36
CA ASN A 80 0.62 -5.51 -2.07
C ASN A 80 -0.75 -4.87 -2.36
N GLY A 81 -1.28 -5.01 -3.58
CA GLY A 81 -2.62 -4.51 -3.91
C GLY A 81 -3.74 -4.94 -2.97
N ARG A 82 -3.70 -6.18 -2.46
CA ARG A 82 -4.71 -6.70 -1.50
C ARG A 82 -4.53 -6.04 -0.13
N VAL A 83 -3.29 -5.99 0.36
CA VAL A 83 -2.95 -5.38 1.65
C VAL A 83 -3.20 -3.87 1.62
N GLY A 84 -2.79 -3.18 0.56
CA GLY A 84 -2.99 -1.74 0.38
C GLY A 84 -4.47 -1.36 0.41
N ARG A 85 -5.34 -2.11 -0.27
CA ARG A 85 -6.80 -1.86 -0.23
C ARG A 85 -7.42 -2.15 1.14
N ILE A 86 -6.94 -3.18 1.84
CA ILE A 86 -7.39 -3.46 3.21
C ILE A 86 -6.93 -2.34 4.14
N LEU A 87 -5.67 -1.89 4.04
CA LEU A 87 -5.13 -0.78 4.82
C LEU A 87 -5.93 0.51 4.58
N MET A 88 -6.15 0.89 3.32
CA MET A 88 -6.98 2.04 2.95
C MET A 88 -8.35 1.97 3.62
N ASN A 89 -9.03 0.83 3.52
CA ASN A 89 -10.37 0.69 4.08
C ASN A 89 -10.39 0.64 5.60
N GLN A 90 -9.38 0.05 6.24
CA GLN A 90 -9.24 0.08 7.69
C GLN A 90 -9.13 1.52 8.20
N LEU A 91 -8.31 2.35 7.53
CA LEU A 91 -8.16 3.76 7.86
C LEU A 91 -9.46 4.54 7.63
N ARG A 92 -10.16 4.29 6.52
CA ARG A 92 -11.48 4.88 6.26
C ARG A 92 -12.46 4.59 7.39
N LEU A 93 -12.57 3.32 7.81
CA LEU A 93 -13.46 2.93 8.89
C LEU A 93 -13.08 3.60 10.23
N GLN A 94 -11.78 3.68 10.55
CA GLN A 94 -11.30 4.37 11.75
C GLN A 94 -11.61 5.88 11.75
N LEU A 95 -11.72 6.48 10.56
CA LEU A 95 -12.07 7.89 10.36
C LEU A 95 -13.58 8.12 10.15
N GLY A 96 -14.42 7.09 10.36
CA GLY A 96 -15.88 7.20 10.20
C GLY A 96 -16.37 7.27 8.75
N LEU A 97 -15.51 6.93 7.78
CA LEU A 97 -15.86 6.87 6.36
C LEU A 97 -16.35 5.48 5.96
N PRO A 98 -17.21 5.37 4.94
CA PRO A 98 -17.67 4.08 4.43
C PRO A 98 -16.54 3.33 3.72
N TRP A 99 -16.66 2.01 3.72
CA TRP A 99 -15.82 1.11 2.92
C TRP A 99 -15.87 1.49 1.43
N LEU A 100 -14.71 1.49 0.78
CA LEU A 100 -14.56 1.74 -0.65
C LEU A 100 -14.14 0.44 -1.35
N THR A 101 -15.06 -0.11 -2.14
CA THR A 101 -14.81 -1.28 -2.98
C THR A 101 -14.36 -0.83 -4.36
N VAL A 102 -13.11 -1.16 -4.73
CA VAL A 102 -12.64 -1.05 -6.12
C VAL A 102 -13.21 -2.23 -6.89
N ARG A 103 -14.18 -1.96 -7.77
CA ARG A 103 -14.83 -3.00 -8.58
C ARG A 103 -13.93 -3.42 -9.75
N PHE A 104 -14.18 -4.61 -10.28
CA PHE A 104 -13.36 -5.14 -11.38
C PHE A 104 -13.50 -4.30 -12.65
N GLU A 105 -14.70 -3.80 -12.91
CA GLU A 105 -15.04 -2.93 -14.03
C GLU A 105 -14.27 -1.59 -13.96
N ASP A 106 -13.95 -1.13 -12.75
CA ASP A 106 -13.23 0.11 -12.50
C ASP A 106 -11.69 -0.09 -12.48
N ARG A 107 -11.21 -1.31 -12.80
CA ARG A 107 -9.77 -1.66 -12.70
C ARG A 107 -8.90 -0.72 -13.53
N GLU A 108 -9.26 -0.40 -14.75
CA GLU A 108 -8.44 0.47 -15.61
C GLU A 108 -8.31 1.87 -15.02
N GLN A 109 -9.41 2.44 -14.51
CA GLN A 109 -9.41 3.76 -13.87
C GLN A 109 -8.58 3.75 -12.59
N TYR A 110 -8.69 2.69 -11.79
CA TYR A 110 -7.88 2.49 -10.59
C TYR A 110 -6.39 2.40 -10.95
N MET A 111 -6.04 1.58 -11.94
CA MET A 111 -4.66 1.39 -12.39
C MET A 111 -4.07 2.67 -12.99
N ALA A 112 -4.87 3.46 -13.70
CA ALA A 112 -4.45 4.75 -14.26
C ALA A 112 -4.01 5.76 -13.18
N ARG A 113 -4.46 5.62 -11.92
CA ARG A 113 -4.03 6.49 -10.83
C ARG A 113 -2.54 6.31 -10.47
N PHE A 114 -1.97 5.14 -10.74
CA PHE A 114 -0.56 4.84 -10.50
C PHE A 114 0.35 5.13 -11.71
N ALA A 115 -0.23 5.33 -12.90
CA ALA A 115 0.49 5.48 -14.16
C ALA A 115 0.98 6.92 -14.42
N ARG A 116 1.53 7.59 -13.41
CA ARG A 116 2.04 8.97 -13.51
C ARG A 116 3.49 9.00 -13.95
#